data_AF-A0A8J8KCT7-F1
#
_entry.id   AF-A0A8J8KCT7-F1
#
_cell.length_a   1.000
_cell.length_b   1.000
_cell.length_c   1.000
_cell.angle_alpha   90.00
_cell.angle_beta   90.00
_cell.angle_gamma   90.00
#
_symmetry.space_group_name_H-M   'P 1'
#
loop_
_entity.id
_entity.type
_entity.pdbx_description
1 polymer ?
#
loop_
_entity_poly.entity_id
_entity_poly.type
_entity_poly.pdbx_seq_one_letter_code
_entity_poly.pdbx_strand_id
1 'polypeptide(L)'
;MIFKTVAASPKKKFSVGKFLLLLLILDFLIIIALAIIAYLPQYHRTKDLILQSTFGFNIGLVVILFLLGIYYIFFRNKDKEAIGTLQMMEEKIMINDTTFPIFEIENLRIVGNDILGEFRGFKSKGTNNEIFIILKNGEEISSNFVQTTETSLKNAENILNIYHEKGLLTESNLENILNNTNYY
;
A
#
# COMPACT_ATOMS: atom_id res chain seq x y z
N MET A 1 25.03 -1.19 -2.49
CA MET A 1 24.16 -0.58 -1.46
C MET A 1 23.29 -1.66 -0.84
N ILE A 2 22.97 -1.60 0.47
CA ILE A 2 22.18 -2.62 1.19
C ILE A 2 20.86 -1.99 1.68
N PHE A 3 19.75 -2.66 1.40
CA PHE A 3 18.41 -2.33 1.87
C PHE A 3 17.92 -3.45 2.80
N LYS A 4 17.06 -3.12 3.76
CA LYS A 4 16.36 -4.12 4.58
C LYS A 4 15.15 -4.64 3.82
N THR A 5 14.94 -5.95 3.76
CA THR A 5 13.73 -6.54 3.19
C THR A 5 12.66 -6.70 4.27
N VAL A 6 11.39 -6.62 3.87
CA VAL A 6 10.25 -6.85 4.76
C VAL A 6 9.29 -7.87 4.14
N ALA A 7 8.56 -8.57 4.99
CA ALA A 7 7.52 -9.49 4.52
C ALA A 7 6.51 -8.77 3.62
N ALA A 8 6.20 -9.39 2.48
CA ALA A 8 5.14 -8.95 1.60
C ALA A 8 3.85 -8.71 2.41
N SER A 9 3.13 -7.62 2.11
CA SER A 9 1.83 -7.40 2.73
C SER A 9 0.90 -8.53 2.28
N PRO A 10 0.34 -9.35 3.18
CA PRO A 10 -0.67 -10.31 2.75
C PRO A 10 -1.78 -9.53 2.06
N LYS A 11 -2.14 -9.94 0.83
CA LYS A 11 -3.30 -9.37 0.11
C LYS A 11 -4.54 -9.66 0.94
N LYS A 12 -4.88 -8.76 1.87
CA LYS A 12 -6.06 -8.93 2.73
C LYS A 12 -7.29 -8.95 1.82
N LYS A 13 -7.94 -10.10 1.71
CA LYS A 13 -9.20 -10.28 0.95
C LYS A 13 -10.28 -9.30 1.44
N PHE A 14 -10.23 -8.96 2.73
CA PHE A 14 -11.11 -8.01 3.39
C PHE A 14 -10.31 -6.79 3.86
N SER A 15 -10.49 -5.64 3.20
CA SER A 15 -9.90 -4.39 3.64
C SER A 15 -10.85 -3.69 4.61
N VAL A 16 -10.30 -2.95 5.56
CA VAL A 16 -11.10 -2.10 6.48
C VAL A 16 -12.01 -1.18 5.66
N GLY A 17 -11.54 -0.64 4.53
CA GLY A 17 -12.36 0.17 3.63
C GLY A 17 -13.60 -0.55 3.08
N LYS A 18 -13.50 -1.84 2.71
CA LYS A 18 -14.66 -2.63 2.25
C LYS A 18 -15.67 -2.87 3.37
N PHE A 19 -15.18 -3.13 4.59
CA PHE A 19 -16.05 -3.25 5.77
C PHE A 19 -16.78 -1.95 6.08
N LEU A 20 -16.07 -0.82 6.01
CA LEU A 20 -16.62 0.51 6.23
C LEU A 20 -17.68 0.87 5.21
N LEU A 21 -17.42 0.60 3.93
CA LEU A 21 -18.38 0.82 2.87
C LEU A 21 -19.67 0.01 3.10
N LEU A 22 -19.52 -1.23 3.55
CA LEU A 22 -20.67 -2.10 3.86
C LEU A 22 -21.48 -1.55 5.05
N LEU A 23 -20.82 -1.09 6.12
CA LEU A 23 -21.51 -0.45 7.26
C LEU A 23 -22.24 0.82 6.84
N LEU A 24 -21.63 1.65 6.00
CA LEU A 24 -22.23 2.89 5.50
C LEU A 24 -23.47 2.60 4.64
N ILE A 25 -23.41 1.59 3.77
CA ILE A 25 -24.55 1.16 2.96
C ILE A 25 -25.69 0.65 3.86
N LEU A 26 -25.37 -0.20 4.84
CA LEU A 26 -26.37 -0.75 5.76
C LEU A 26 -27.07 0.37 6.55
N ASP A 27 -26.32 1.36 7.02
CA ASP A 27 -26.88 2.49 7.76
C ASP A 27 -27.76 3.40 6.88
N PHE A 28 -27.31 3.69 5.65
CA PHE A 28 -28.12 4.44 4.68
C PHE A 28 -29.47 3.76 4.42
N LEU A 29 -29.49 2.43 4.32
CA LEU A 29 -30.72 1.66 4.20
C LEU A 29 -31.61 1.77 5.45
N ILE A 30 -31.03 1.75 6.65
CA ILE A 30 -31.76 1.91 7.91
C ILE A 30 -32.36 3.32 8.01
N ILE A 31 -31.62 4.37 7.68
CA ILE A 31 -32.13 5.76 7.68
C ILE A 31 -33.28 5.90 6.71
N ILE A 32 -33.15 5.37 5.48
CA ILE A 32 -34.24 5.39 4.49
C ILE A 32 -35.46 4.65 5.01
N ALA A 33 -35.28 3.45 5.57
CA ALA A 33 -36.39 2.65 6.12
C ALA A 33 -37.10 3.39 7.25
N LEU A 34 -36.35 3.98 8.20
CA LEU A 34 -36.92 4.75 9.30
C LEU A 34 -37.61 6.03 8.82
N ALA A 35 -37.06 6.71 7.81
CA ALA A 35 -37.70 7.88 7.20
C ALA A 35 -39.03 7.49 6.54
N ILE A 36 -39.06 6.40 5.77
CA ILE A 36 -40.30 5.89 5.15
C ILE A 36 -41.34 5.57 6.23
N ILE A 37 -40.95 4.87 7.30
CA ILE A 37 -41.85 4.53 8.41
C ILE A 37 -42.37 5.78 9.12
N ALA A 38 -41.55 6.81 9.31
CA ALA A 38 -41.94 8.05 9.97
C ALA A 38 -43.00 8.86 9.19
N TYR A 39 -43.08 8.70 7.87
CA TYR A 39 -44.07 9.36 7.00
C TYR A 39 -45.33 8.52 6.77
N LEU A 40 -45.39 7.27 7.25
CA LEU A 40 -46.61 6.46 7.17
C LEU A 40 -47.67 7.00 8.17
N PRO A 41 -48.94 7.22 7.72
CA PRO A 41 -50.00 7.81 8.55
C PRO A 41 -50.28 7.05 9.86
N GLN A 42 -50.01 5.75 9.85
CA GLN A 42 -50.27 4.81 10.94
C GLN A 42 -49.35 5.05 12.15
N TYR A 43 -48.17 5.64 11.93
CA TYR A 43 -47.12 5.84 12.93
C TYR A 43 -46.98 7.30 13.37
N HIS A 44 -47.96 8.15 13.05
CA HIS A 44 -47.89 9.59 13.30
C HIS A 44 -47.73 9.95 14.79
N ARG A 45 -48.24 9.10 15.71
CA ARG A 45 -48.07 9.23 17.17
C ARG A 45 -46.70 8.80 17.69
N THR A 46 -46.00 7.92 16.98
CA THR A 46 -44.66 7.42 17.34
C THR A 46 -43.55 8.11 16.56
N LYS A 47 -43.90 9.10 15.73
CA LYS A 47 -43.00 9.86 14.87
C LYS A 47 -41.81 10.44 15.63
N ASP A 48 -42.03 11.02 16.81
CA ASP A 48 -40.97 11.63 17.61
C ASP A 48 -39.98 10.58 18.15
N LEU A 49 -40.48 9.40 18.53
CA LEU A 49 -39.65 8.28 18.97
C LEU A 49 -38.79 7.74 17.81
N ILE A 50 -39.35 7.68 16.60
CA ILE A 50 -38.65 7.26 15.38
C ILE A 50 -37.58 8.29 15.00
N LEU A 51 -37.88 9.59 15.04
CA LEU A 51 -36.93 10.68 14.79
C LEU A 51 -35.79 10.69 15.83
N GLN A 52 -36.11 10.51 17.11
CA GLN A 52 -35.12 10.42 18.18
C GLN A 52 -34.23 9.19 18.03
N SER A 53 -34.80 8.04 17.67
CA SER A 53 -34.04 6.83 17.37
C SER A 53 -33.11 7.05 16.16
N THR A 54 -33.61 7.67 15.10
CA THR A 54 -32.82 8.02 13.89
C THR A 54 -31.66 8.95 14.23
N PHE A 55 -31.90 9.98 15.06
CA PHE A 55 -30.84 10.87 15.55
C PHE A 55 -29.78 10.12 16.37
N GLY A 56 -30.22 9.24 17.28
CA GLY A 56 -29.33 8.41 18.08
C GLY A 56 -28.44 7.48 17.24
N PHE A 57 -29.02 6.84 16.21
CA PHE A 57 -28.28 6.00 15.25
C PHE A 57 -27.22 6.81 14.49
N ASN A 58 -27.57 8.00 13.98
CA ASN A 58 -26.64 8.87 13.27
C ASN A 58 -25.45 9.31 14.15
N ILE A 59 -25.70 9.69 15.41
CA ILE A 59 -24.62 10.04 16.36
C ILE A 59 -23.73 8.82 16.65
N GLY A 60 -24.33 7.64 16.83
CA GLY A 60 -23.58 6.39 16.99
C GLY A 60 -22.64 6.13 15.81
N LEU A 61 -23.10 6.37 14.58
CA LEU A 61 -22.29 6.21 13.37
C LEU A 61 -21.13 7.20 13.31
N VAL A 62 -21.37 8.48 13.64
CA VAL A 62 -20.31 9.49 13.69
C VAL A 62 -19.20 9.08 14.66
N VAL A 63 -19.57 8.56 15.84
CA VAL A 63 -18.60 8.06 16.83
C VAL A 63 -17.83 6.84 16.30
N ILE A 64 -18.52 5.89 15.66
CA ILE A 64 -17.90 4.71 15.05
C ILE A 64 -16.90 5.13 13.96
N LEU A 65 -17.28 6.04 13.06
CA LEU A 65 -16.39 6.57 12.02
C LEU A 65 -15.18 7.31 12.63
N PHE A 66 -15.38 8.06 13.71
CA PHE A 66 -14.31 8.77 14.40
C PHE A 66 -13.30 7.81 15.04
N LEU A 67 -13.78 6.80 15.78
CA LEU A 67 -12.94 5.74 16.36
C LEU A 67 -12.19 4.96 15.28
N LEU A 68 -12.81 4.74 14.13
CA LEU A 68 -12.19 4.07 12.99
C LEU A 68 -11.15 4.95 12.29
N GLY A 69 -11.38 6.25 12.18
CA GLY A 69 -10.39 7.22 11.71
C GLY A 69 -9.15 7.20 12.59
N ILE A 70 -9.35 7.22 13.91
CA ILE A 70 -8.27 7.04 14.90
C ILE A 70 -7.58 5.69 14.69
N TYR A 71 -8.31 4.58 14.68
CA TYR A 71 -7.74 3.24 14.48
C TYR A 71 -6.91 3.17 13.20
N TYR A 72 -7.42 3.72 12.09
CA TYR A 72 -6.72 3.73 10.81
C TYR A 72 -5.41 4.52 10.87
N ILE A 73 -5.43 5.71 11.48
CA ILE A 73 -4.24 6.55 11.64
C ILE A 73 -3.19 5.86 12.53
N PHE A 74 -3.61 5.21 13.62
CA PHE A 74 -2.70 4.59 14.59
C PHE A 74 -2.19 3.20 14.17
N PHE A 75 -3.02 2.36 13.55
CA PHE A 75 -2.64 0.97 13.22
C PHE A 75 -2.11 0.77 11.80
N ARG A 76 -2.35 1.69 10.85
CA ARG A 76 -1.76 1.59 9.49
C ARG A 76 -0.24 1.77 9.51
N ASN A 77 0.30 2.42 10.53
CA ASN A 77 1.70 2.87 10.59
C ASN A 77 2.62 2.00 11.46
N LYS A 78 2.22 0.77 11.81
CA LYS A 78 3.15 -0.15 12.49
C LYS A 78 4.29 -0.51 11.54
N ASP A 79 5.52 -0.24 11.98
CA ASP A 79 6.73 -0.68 11.32
C ASP A 79 6.68 -2.19 11.14
N LYS A 80 6.89 -2.66 9.91
CA LYS A 80 7.10 -4.09 9.71
C LYS A 80 8.52 -4.44 10.10
N GLU A 81 8.68 -5.58 10.76
CA GLU A 81 9.99 -6.11 11.08
C GLU A 81 10.74 -6.49 9.80
N ALA A 82 12.05 -6.21 9.80
CA ALA A 82 12.94 -6.61 8.72
C ALA A 82 13.15 -8.12 8.79
N ILE A 83 12.98 -8.79 7.65
CA ILE A 83 13.12 -10.25 7.53
C ILE A 83 14.42 -10.68 6.83
N GLY A 84 15.19 -9.71 6.32
CA GLY A 84 16.46 -9.96 5.65
C GLY A 84 17.01 -8.71 4.94
N THR A 85 17.75 -8.92 3.86
CA THR A 85 18.44 -7.85 3.13
C THR A 85 18.31 -7.98 1.62
N LEU A 86 18.35 -6.84 0.94
CA LEU A 86 18.44 -6.70 -0.51
C LEU A 86 19.73 -5.93 -0.80
N GLN A 87 20.63 -6.51 -1.58
CA GLN A 87 21.86 -5.87 -1.99
C GLN A 87 21.95 -5.84 -3.51
N MET A 88 22.13 -4.64 -4.05
CA MET A 88 22.39 -4.45 -5.49
C MET A 88 23.89 -4.26 -5.70
N MET A 89 24.45 -4.97 -6.67
CA MET A 89 25.86 -4.96 -7.07
C MET A 89 25.96 -5.08 -8.59
N GLU A 90 27.09 -4.66 -9.17
CA GLU A 90 27.27 -4.59 -10.63
C GLU A 90 27.10 -5.93 -11.36
N GLU A 91 27.45 -7.03 -10.69
CA GLU A 91 27.45 -8.39 -11.26
C GLU A 91 26.35 -9.29 -10.69
N LYS A 92 25.71 -8.90 -9.59
CA LYS A 92 24.68 -9.71 -8.92
C LYS A 92 23.72 -8.88 -8.08
N ILE A 93 22.51 -9.42 -7.89
CA ILE A 93 21.56 -8.97 -6.89
C ILE A 93 21.46 -10.06 -5.82
N MET A 94 21.52 -9.69 -4.54
CA MET A 94 21.31 -10.62 -3.43
C MET A 94 20.03 -10.29 -2.68
N ILE A 95 19.18 -11.29 -2.43
CA ILE A 95 17.95 -11.17 -1.64
C ILE A 95 17.95 -12.27 -0.59
N ASN A 96 17.93 -11.89 0.70
CA ASN A 96 17.88 -12.82 1.84
C ASN A 96 18.88 -13.98 1.69
N ASP A 97 20.15 -13.63 1.43
CA ASP A 97 21.27 -14.56 1.20
C ASP A 97 21.20 -15.42 -0.08
N THR A 98 20.14 -15.29 -0.87
CA THR A 98 20.04 -15.88 -2.22
C THR A 98 20.68 -14.94 -3.24
N THR A 99 21.51 -15.47 -4.13
CA THR A 99 22.25 -14.70 -5.13
C THR A 99 21.67 -14.90 -6.52
N PHE A 100 21.43 -13.80 -7.22
CA PHE A 100 20.96 -13.75 -8.60
C PHE A 100 22.02 -13.06 -9.46
N PRO A 101 22.81 -13.80 -10.24
CA PRO A 101 23.76 -13.22 -11.17
C PRO A 101 23.06 -12.37 -12.23
N ILE A 102 23.64 -11.20 -12.55
CA ILE A 102 23.04 -10.27 -13.51
C ILE A 102 22.84 -10.90 -14.90
N PHE A 103 23.71 -11.82 -15.31
CA PHE A 103 23.59 -12.49 -16.61
C PHE A 103 22.39 -13.45 -16.70
N GLU A 104 21.81 -13.87 -15.57
CA GLU A 104 20.62 -14.74 -15.51
C GLU A 104 19.31 -13.92 -15.49
N ILE A 105 19.41 -12.62 -15.23
CA ILE A 105 18.25 -11.71 -15.19
C ILE A 105 17.91 -11.31 -16.63
N GLU A 106 16.64 -11.43 -16.98
CA GLU A 106 16.07 -10.95 -18.24
C GLU A 106 15.56 -9.51 -18.08
N ASN A 107 14.83 -9.24 -17.01
CA ASN A 107 14.22 -7.94 -16.76
C ASN A 107 14.18 -7.61 -15.27
N LEU A 108 14.42 -6.34 -14.96
CA LEU A 108 14.36 -5.78 -13.62
C LEU A 108 13.33 -4.64 -13.59
N ARG A 109 12.38 -4.71 -12.66
CA ARG A 109 11.44 -3.63 -12.41
C ARG A 109 11.41 -3.27 -10.94
N ILE A 110 11.48 -1.98 -10.64
CA ILE A 110 11.39 -1.45 -9.28
C ILE A 110 10.17 -0.54 -9.21
N VAL A 111 9.25 -0.81 -8.29
CA VAL A 111 8.03 -0.03 -8.11
C VAL A 111 7.93 0.53 -6.71
N GLY A 112 7.32 1.71 -6.60
CA GLY A 112 7.01 2.39 -5.35
C GLY A 112 5.53 2.78 -5.40
N ASN A 113 4.70 2.09 -4.62
CA ASN A 113 3.23 2.08 -4.63
C ASN A 113 2.55 3.35 -5.22
N ASP A 114 2.34 3.35 -6.53
CA ASP A 114 1.35 4.17 -7.24
C ASP A 114 0.32 3.26 -7.91
N ILE A 115 -0.95 3.67 -7.91
CA ILE A 115 -2.08 3.05 -8.61
C ILE A 115 -1.80 2.91 -10.12
N LEU A 116 -0.88 3.73 -10.66
CA LEU A 116 -0.44 3.73 -12.06
C LEU A 116 0.83 2.88 -12.35
N GLY A 117 1.47 2.29 -11.33
CA GLY A 117 2.66 1.45 -11.51
C GLY A 117 3.98 2.20 -11.75
N GLU A 118 3.98 3.52 -11.56
CA GLU A 118 5.17 4.38 -11.55
C GLU A 118 5.90 4.27 -10.20
N PHE A 119 7.22 4.55 -10.19
CA PHE A 119 7.98 4.58 -8.95
C PHE A 119 7.75 5.89 -8.19
N ARG A 120 6.86 5.85 -7.20
CA ARG A 120 6.73 6.88 -6.15
C ARG A 120 7.16 6.31 -4.80
N GLY A 121 8.44 5.96 -4.71
CA GLY A 121 9.01 5.40 -3.50
C GLY A 121 8.92 6.40 -2.35
N PHE A 122 8.05 6.13 -1.37
CA PHE A 122 8.02 6.89 -0.13
C PHE A 122 9.20 6.44 0.75
N LYS A 123 9.75 7.37 1.55
CA LYS A 123 10.47 7.06 2.80
C LYS A 123 9.50 6.40 3.79
N SER A 124 9.01 5.22 3.44
CA SER A 124 8.02 4.49 4.21
C SER A 124 8.70 3.32 4.90
N LYS A 125 8.03 2.89 5.96
CA LYS A 125 8.34 1.77 6.85
C LYS A 125 8.29 0.40 6.13
N GLY A 126 8.99 0.29 4.98
CA GLY A 126 9.22 -0.92 4.20
C GLY A 126 8.10 -1.41 3.30
N THR A 127 6.89 -0.87 3.38
CA THR A 127 5.72 -1.63 2.88
C THR A 127 5.38 -1.45 1.40
N ASN A 128 6.00 -0.48 0.72
CA ASN A 128 5.51 0.01 -0.56
C ASN A 128 6.55 -0.01 -1.69
N ASN A 129 7.82 -0.29 -1.41
CA ASN A 129 8.84 -0.45 -2.44
C ASN A 129 9.05 -1.93 -2.70
N GLU A 130 8.99 -2.33 -3.96
CA GLU A 130 9.13 -3.71 -4.38
C GLU A 130 10.06 -3.79 -5.58
N ILE A 131 10.96 -4.77 -5.54
CA ILE A 131 11.82 -5.14 -6.67
C ILE A 131 11.26 -6.42 -7.28
N PHE A 132 11.11 -6.43 -8.60
CA PHE A 132 10.69 -7.58 -9.40
C PHE A 132 11.86 -7.95 -10.32
N ILE A 133 12.25 -9.22 -10.24
CA ILE A 133 13.30 -9.82 -11.06
C ILE A 133 12.64 -10.92 -11.88
N ILE A 134 12.74 -10.80 -13.20
CA ILE A 134 12.37 -11.87 -14.13
C ILE A 134 13.66 -12.49 -14.61
N LEU A 135 13.85 -13.77 -14.31
CA LEU A 135 14.99 -14.55 -14.77
C LEU A 135 14.73 -15.09 -16.19
N LYS A 136 15.81 -15.36 -16.95
CA LYS A 136 15.74 -15.90 -18.31
C LYS A 136 15.07 -17.27 -18.41
N ASN A 137 14.95 -17.99 -17.30
CA ASN A 137 14.20 -19.25 -17.21
C ASN A 137 12.68 -19.03 -17.03
N GLY A 138 12.22 -17.78 -16.96
CA GLY A 138 10.83 -17.39 -16.71
C GLY A 138 10.43 -17.33 -15.24
N GLU A 139 11.35 -17.57 -14.30
CA GLU A 139 11.07 -17.46 -12.87
C GLU A 139 10.96 -15.99 -12.44
N GLU A 140 9.89 -15.68 -11.71
CA GLU A 140 9.61 -14.35 -11.17
C GLU A 140 9.90 -14.31 -9.68
N ILE A 141 10.79 -13.41 -9.27
CA ILE A 141 11.15 -13.17 -7.88
C ILE A 141 10.76 -11.75 -7.52
N SER A 142 10.07 -11.58 -6.40
CA SER A 142 9.79 -10.25 -5.87
C SER A 142 10.16 -10.12 -4.40
N SER A 143 10.54 -8.91 -4.01
CA SER A 143 10.89 -8.62 -2.62
C SER A 143 10.59 -7.17 -2.25
N ASN A 144 9.97 -6.98 -1.09
CA ASN A 144 9.72 -5.65 -0.56
C ASN A 144 10.92 -5.16 0.23
N PHE A 145 11.27 -3.87 0.08
CA PHE A 145 12.42 -3.29 0.76
C PHE A 145 12.16 -1.89 1.35
N VAL A 146 12.95 -1.54 2.36
CA VAL A 146 12.88 -0.27 3.08
C VAL A 146 13.82 0.75 2.45
N GLN A 147 13.32 1.97 2.25
CA GLN A 147 14.15 3.13 1.91
C GLN A 147 14.21 4.10 3.09
N THR A 148 15.39 4.63 3.35
CA THR A 148 15.61 5.70 4.35
C THR A 148 16.30 6.89 3.69
N THR A 149 16.53 7.97 4.45
CA THR A 149 17.37 9.10 4.00
C THR A 149 18.78 8.66 3.61
N GLU A 150 19.37 7.74 4.37
CA GLU A 150 20.72 7.24 4.17
C GLU A 150 20.76 6.15 3.10
N THR A 151 19.72 5.29 3.10
CA THR A 151 19.55 4.17 2.17
C THR A 151 18.42 4.42 1.18
N SER A 152 18.59 5.44 0.33
CA SER A 152 17.70 5.75 -0.80
C SER A 152 18.17 5.10 -2.10
N LEU A 153 17.24 4.67 -2.96
CA LEU A 153 17.60 4.17 -4.30
C LEU A 153 18.28 5.23 -5.16
N LYS A 154 17.95 6.51 -4.94
CA LYS A 154 18.62 7.61 -5.63
C LYS A 154 20.13 7.62 -5.37
N ASN A 155 20.55 7.21 -4.17
CA ASN A 155 21.98 7.11 -3.81
C ASN A 155 22.66 5.90 -4.49
N ALA A 156 21.90 5.00 -5.12
CA ALA A 156 22.41 3.88 -5.91
C ALA A 156 22.43 4.17 -7.42
N GLU A 157 22.38 5.44 -7.83
CA GLU A 157 22.36 5.91 -9.23
C GLU A 157 23.36 5.17 -10.12
N ASN A 158 24.62 5.04 -9.71
CA ASN A 158 25.65 4.35 -10.49
C ASN A 158 25.24 2.90 -10.83
N ILE A 159 24.69 2.16 -9.87
CA ILE A 159 24.26 0.76 -10.08
C ILE A 159 23.02 0.72 -10.97
N LEU A 160 22.09 1.66 -10.79
CA LEU A 160 20.88 1.75 -11.61
C LEU A 160 21.22 2.07 -13.08
N ASN A 161 22.18 2.96 -13.33
CA ASN A 161 22.69 3.26 -14.66
C ASN A 161 23.34 2.03 -15.29
N ILE A 162 24.15 1.28 -14.55
CA ILE A 162 24.73 0.01 -15.04
C ILE A 162 23.64 -0.99 -15.44
N TYR A 163 22.58 -1.12 -14.65
CA TYR A 163 21.47 -2.01 -14.98
C TYR A 163 20.69 -1.55 -16.22
N HIS A 164 20.56 -0.24 -16.40
CA HIS A 164 19.96 0.35 -17.60
C HIS A 164 20.82 0.12 -18.85
N GLU A 165 22.13 0.38 -18.77
CA GLU A 165 23.09 0.12 -19.87
C GLU A 165 23.12 -1.35 -20.28
N LYS A 166 22.92 -2.27 -19.33
CA LYS A 166 22.80 -3.71 -19.58
C LYS A 166 21.43 -4.13 -20.12
N GLY A 167 20.49 -3.19 -20.30
CA GLY A 167 19.14 -3.44 -20.82
C GLY A 167 18.19 -4.11 -19.83
N LEU A 168 18.56 -4.22 -18.55
CA LEU A 168 17.75 -4.88 -17.51
C LEU A 168 16.67 -3.95 -16.97
N LEU A 169 17.00 -2.67 -16.85
CA LEU A 169 16.13 -1.63 -16.30
C LEU A 169 15.69 -0.68 -17.43
N THR A 170 14.39 -0.50 -17.61
CA THR A 170 13.85 0.43 -18.62
C THR A 170 14.17 1.88 -18.27
N GLU A 171 14.32 2.73 -19.30
CA GLU A 171 14.57 4.18 -19.14
C GLU A 171 13.49 4.85 -18.28
N SER A 172 12.21 4.57 -18.55
CA SER A 172 11.10 5.09 -17.73
C SER A 172 11.21 4.68 -16.26
N ASN A 173 11.64 3.44 -15.97
CA ASN A 173 11.80 3.02 -14.58
C ASN A 173 12.98 3.75 -13.91
N LEU A 174 14.09 3.92 -14.62
CA LEU A 174 15.26 4.67 -14.15
C LEU A 174 14.91 6.12 -13.85
N GLU A 175 14.31 6.82 -14.82
CA GLU A 175 13.91 8.22 -14.68
C GLU A 175 12.97 8.42 -13.49
N ASN A 176 11.97 7.55 -13.33
CA ASN A 176 11.05 7.61 -12.20
C ASN A 176 11.77 7.46 -10.85
N ILE A 177 12.80 6.61 -10.77
CA ILE A 177 13.58 6.43 -9.53
C ILE A 177 14.43 7.67 -9.20
N LEU A 178 15.12 8.23 -10.21
CA LEU A 178 16.04 9.36 -10.04
C LEU A 178 15.32 10.69 -9.81
N ASN A 179 14.18 10.87 -10.49
CA ASN A 179 13.34 12.06 -10.41
C ASN A 179 12.32 12.00 -9.27
N ASN A 180 12.21 10.88 -8.54
CA ASN A 180 11.32 10.79 -7.40
C ASN A 180 11.66 11.89 -6.38
N THR A 181 10.67 12.73 -6.05
CA THR A 181 10.79 13.83 -5.09
C THR A 181 10.20 13.50 -3.74
N ASN A 182 9.56 12.33 -3.57
CA ASN A 182 8.95 11.87 -2.30
C ASN A 182 10.00 11.49 -1.22
N TYR A 183 11.22 11.99 -1.37
CA TYR A 183 12.31 11.87 -0.41
C TYR A 183 12.37 13.05 0.57
N TYR A 184 11.29 13.79 0.78
CA TYR A 184 11.22 14.86 1.79
C TYR A 184 9.97 14.73 2.65
#